data_AF-A7ST56-F1
#
_entry.id   AF-A7ST56-F1
#
_cell.length_a   1.000
_cell.length_b   1.000
_cell.length_c   1.000
_cell.angle_alpha   90.00
_cell.angle_beta   90.00
_cell.angle_gamma   90.00
#
_symmetry.space_group_name_H-M   'P 1'
#
loop_
_entity.id
_entity.type
_entity.pdbx_description
1 polymer ?
#
loop_
_entity_poly.entity_id
_entity_poly.type
_entity_poly.pdbx_seq_one_letter_code
_entity_poly.pdbx_strand_id
1 'polypeptide(L)'
;MDKPTYCVLPSFTPASGDDDSSTEDCKYFSQDYTNKEIASFLVLRHGLVISVRTVKRTLKLLYLRRDRSGNESPMEAIVYAVVQMLENSCGSFLGYRQLTKWLRRKFQLIVTRDTIMKCIRIIDPEVAKLGGVARRIRSDRGTENTVISALQQFFRWQDNDEFSSAKSFIQGKSSSNQRIEAWWSKLRDGGGGWWINLFKDMRDSGIYNDDDCLANECLKFCFLPILRKELHLVVELWNTHTIASQKRHEVIGGKPNVLFFMPELYNTENYLRHVDLEDVQAHVYRIL
;
A
#
# COMPACT_ATOMS: atom_id res chain seq x y z
N MET A 1 0.06 -54.61 -53.12
CA MET A 1 -0.52 -53.65 -54.09
C MET A 1 -2.01 -53.97 -54.11
N ASP A 2 -2.94 -53.10 -53.73
CA ASP A 2 -3.03 -51.64 -53.88
C ASP A 2 -3.78 -50.92 -52.74
N LYS A 3 -3.65 -49.59 -52.77
CA LYS A 3 -3.83 -48.54 -51.76
C LYS A 3 -5.25 -48.39 -51.16
N PRO A 4 -5.37 -47.83 -49.92
CA PRO A 4 -6.64 -47.39 -49.36
C PRO A 4 -7.09 -46.05 -49.96
N THR A 5 -8.38 -46.00 -50.31
CA THR A 5 -9.13 -44.87 -50.84
C THR A 5 -9.30 -43.78 -49.78
N TYR A 6 -8.90 -42.56 -50.10
CA TYR A 6 -9.07 -41.38 -49.26
C TYR A 6 -10.56 -41.01 -49.17
N CYS A 7 -11.12 -40.95 -47.95
CA CYS A 7 -12.40 -40.29 -47.70
C CYS A 7 -12.16 -38.78 -47.61
N VAL A 8 -12.70 -38.08 -48.60
CA VAL A 8 -12.64 -36.62 -48.77
C VAL A 8 -13.43 -35.93 -47.67
N LEU A 9 -12.77 -35.05 -46.92
CA LEU A 9 -13.40 -34.10 -46.01
C LEU A 9 -14.30 -33.14 -46.81
N PRO A 10 -15.52 -32.80 -46.33
CA PRO A 10 -16.37 -31.83 -46.99
C PRO A 10 -15.66 -30.50 -47.21
N SER A 11 -15.89 -29.93 -48.40
CA SER A 11 -15.34 -28.68 -48.90
C SER A 11 -15.39 -27.56 -47.87
N PHE A 12 -14.20 -27.10 -47.47
CA PHE A 12 -13.98 -25.84 -46.77
C PHE A 12 -14.62 -24.71 -47.58
N THR A 13 -15.69 -24.13 -47.07
CA THR A 13 -16.22 -22.85 -47.56
C THR A 13 -15.60 -21.76 -46.71
N PRO A 14 -14.71 -20.89 -47.23
CA PRO A 14 -14.19 -19.79 -46.45
C PRO A 14 -15.20 -18.64 -46.40
N ALA A 15 -15.35 -18.09 -45.20
CA ALA A 15 -15.75 -16.72 -44.86
C ALA A 15 -17.12 -16.20 -45.35
N SER A 16 -18.09 -16.24 -44.43
CA SER A 16 -18.97 -15.08 -44.19
C SER A 16 -18.45 -14.40 -42.92
N GLY A 17 -17.57 -13.42 -43.10
CA GLY A 17 -17.18 -12.53 -42.03
C GLY A 17 -18.30 -11.52 -41.84
N ASP A 18 -19.09 -11.70 -40.79
CA ASP A 18 -19.89 -10.63 -40.19
C ASP A 18 -19.80 -10.74 -38.66
N ASP A 19 -19.75 -9.56 -38.06
CA ASP A 19 -19.19 -9.17 -36.77
C ASP A 19 -20.07 -9.56 -35.55
N ASP A 20 -20.58 -10.80 -35.50
CA ASP A 20 -21.65 -11.16 -34.54
C ASP A 20 -21.16 -11.85 -33.26
N SER A 21 -20.02 -12.55 -33.30
CA SER A 21 -19.47 -13.21 -32.08
C SER A 21 -18.95 -12.21 -31.04
N SER A 22 -18.44 -11.06 -31.50
CA SER A 22 -17.94 -9.98 -30.63
C SER A 22 -19.10 -9.34 -29.83
N THR A 23 -20.27 -9.24 -30.45
CA THR A 23 -21.49 -8.68 -29.86
C THR A 23 -22.11 -9.63 -28.82
N GLU A 24 -22.14 -10.93 -29.10
CA GLU A 24 -22.66 -11.93 -28.15
C GLU A 24 -21.68 -12.19 -26.98
N ASP A 25 -20.36 -12.16 -27.22
CA ASP A 25 -19.33 -12.19 -26.15
C ASP A 25 -19.56 -11.04 -25.14
N CYS A 26 -19.80 -9.82 -25.64
CA CYS A 26 -20.10 -8.64 -24.82
C CYS A 26 -21.38 -8.80 -24.00
N LYS A 27 -22.43 -9.34 -24.61
CA LYS A 27 -23.76 -9.50 -24.00
C LYS A 27 -23.77 -10.53 -22.88
N TYR A 28 -23.07 -11.66 -23.05
CA TYR A 28 -22.92 -12.62 -21.95
C TYR A 28 -21.97 -12.12 -20.87
N PHE A 29 -20.98 -11.33 -21.25
CA PHE A 29 -20.07 -10.70 -20.28
C PHE A 29 -20.78 -9.66 -19.40
N SER A 30 -21.65 -8.82 -19.96
CA SER A 30 -22.42 -7.82 -19.20
C SER A 30 -23.51 -8.44 -18.29
N GLN A 31 -23.79 -9.73 -18.44
CA GLN A 31 -24.67 -10.53 -17.60
C GLN A 31 -23.91 -11.37 -16.56
N ASP A 32 -22.63 -11.05 -16.31
CA ASP A 32 -21.76 -11.65 -15.28
C ASP A 32 -21.43 -13.15 -15.41
N TYR A 33 -21.78 -13.81 -16.52
CA TYR A 33 -21.42 -15.21 -16.75
C TYR A 33 -19.90 -15.44 -16.77
N THR A 34 -19.42 -16.58 -16.25
CA THR A 34 -18.01 -16.99 -16.27
C THR A 34 -17.46 -17.25 -17.68
N ASN A 35 -16.15 -17.09 -17.92
CA ASN A 35 -15.59 -17.29 -19.26
C ASN A 35 -15.76 -18.74 -19.76
N LYS A 36 -15.97 -19.69 -18.85
CA LYS A 36 -16.35 -21.07 -19.20
C LYS A 36 -17.82 -21.13 -19.63
N GLU A 37 -18.72 -20.50 -18.89
CA GLU A 37 -20.14 -20.42 -19.23
C GLU A 37 -20.37 -19.65 -20.53
N ILE A 38 -19.69 -18.51 -20.74
CA ILE A 38 -19.72 -17.76 -22.00
C ILE A 38 -19.32 -18.67 -23.17
N ALA A 39 -18.19 -19.39 -23.06
CA ALA A 39 -17.78 -20.34 -24.08
C ALA A 39 -18.82 -21.46 -24.30
N SER A 40 -19.44 -21.97 -23.23
CA SER A 40 -20.50 -22.97 -23.32
C SER A 40 -21.77 -22.43 -23.98
N PHE A 41 -22.19 -21.19 -23.69
CA PHE A 41 -23.36 -20.56 -24.30
C PHE A 41 -23.15 -20.26 -25.77
N LEU A 42 -21.95 -19.84 -26.16
CA LEU A 42 -21.63 -19.59 -27.56
C LEU A 42 -21.65 -20.88 -28.38
N VAL A 43 -21.20 -21.99 -27.80
CA VAL A 43 -21.32 -23.32 -28.42
C VAL A 43 -22.79 -23.75 -28.48
N LEU A 44 -23.51 -23.73 -27.36
CA LEU A 44 -24.83 -24.35 -27.24
C LEU A 44 -25.96 -23.54 -27.88
N ARG A 45 -25.89 -22.22 -27.85
CA ARG A 45 -26.97 -21.33 -28.29
C ARG A 45 -26.71 -20.68 -29.65
N HIS A 46 -25.44 -20.50 -30.00
CA HIS A 46 -25.01 -19.80 -31.22
C HIS A 46 -24.21 -20.68 -32.18
N GLY A 47 -23.91 -21.94 -31.82
CA GLY A 47 -23.13 -22.86 -32.66
C GLY A 47 -21.67 -22.45 -32.87
N LEU A 48 -21.17 -21.49 -32.09
CA LEU A 48 -19.82 -20.94 -32.20
C LEU A 48 -18.85 -21.76 -31.35
N VAL A 49 -18.09 -22.65 -31.98
CA VAL A 49 -17.09 -23.47 -31.31
C VAL A 49 -15.84 -22.65 -31.03
N ILE A 50 -15.78 -22.04 -29.85
CA ILE A 50 -14.62 -21.24 -29.42
C ILE A 50 -14.05 -21.73 -28.09
N SER A 51 -12.73 -21.61 -27.96
CA SER A 51 -12.05 -21.94 -26.72
C SER A 51 -12.22 -20.83 -25.68
N VAL A 52 -12.13 -21.18 -24.39
CA VAL A 52 -12.06 -20.19 -23.30
C VAL A 52 -10.87 -19.22 -23.48
N ARG A 53 -9.80 -19.65 -24.17
CA ARG A 53 -8.66 -18.78 -24.53
C ARG A 53 -9.07 -17.71 -25.53
N THR A 54 -9.90 -18.08 -26.51
CA THR A 54 -10.46 -17.16 -27.51
C THR A 54 -11.36 -16.13 -26.84
N VAL A 55 -12.31 -16.56 -26.00
CA VAL A 55 -13.16 -15.65 -25.19
C VAL A 55 -12.32 -14.66 -24.39
N LYS A 56 -11.30 -15.15 -23.66
CA LYS A 56 -10.38 -14.27 -22.90
C LYS A 56 -9.64 -13.28 -23.79
N ARG A 57 -9.27 -13.68 -25.01
CA ARG A 57 -8.58 -12.80 -25.97
C ARG A 57 -9.54 -11.75 -26.53
N THR A 58 -10.76 -12.14 -26.90
CA THR A 58 -11.79 -11.24 -27.41
C THR A 58 -12.18 -10.20 -26.37
N LEU A 59 -12.49 -10.61 -25.13
CA LEU A 59 -12.78 -9.68 -24.04
C LEU A 59 -11.61 -8.72 -23.75
N LYS A 60 -10.36 -9.20 -23.85
CA LYS A 60 -9.18 -8.34 -23.71
C LYS A 60 -9.07 -7.30 -24.83
N LEU A 61 -9.38 -7.68 -26.08
CA LEU A 61 -9.39 -6.77 -27.23
C LEU A 61 -10.52 -5.74 -27.15
N LEU A 62 -11.64 -6.13 -26.54
CA LEU A 62 -12.80 -5.26 -26.29
C LEU A 62 -12.66 -4.44 -25.00
N TYR A 63 -11.50 -4.47 -24.35
CA TYR A 63 -11.22 -3.80 -23.06
C TYR A 63 -12.18 -4.17 -21.91
N LEU A 64 -12.86 -5.31 -22.01
CA LEU A 64 -13.77 -5.82 -21.00
C LEU A 64 -13.01 -6.61 -19.93
N ARG A 65 -12.97 -6.07 -18.72
CA ARG A 65 -12.38 -6.71 -17.53
C ARG A 65 -13.43 -6.82 -16.45
N ARG A 66 -13.47 -7.97 -15.78
CA ARG A 66 -14.37 -8.13 -14.62
C ARG A 66 -13.83 -7.32 -13.47
N ASP A 67 -14.68 -6.46 -12.93
CA ASP A 67 -14.40 -5.85 -11.66
C ASP A 67 -14.38 -6.94 -10.57
N ARG A 68 -13.32 -6.95 -9.75
CA ARG A 68 -13.21 -7.86 -8.61
C ARG A 68 -13.65 -7.20 -7.30
N SER A 69 -13.98 -5.90 -7.32
CA SER A 69 -14.30 -5.13 -6.13
C SER A 69 -15.60 -5.60 -5.45
N GLY A 70 -16.56 -6.13 -6.21
CA GLY A 70 -17.83 -6.65 -5.68
C GLY A 70 -17.77 -7.97 -4.89
N ASN A 71 -16.61 -8.65 -4.86
CA ASN A 71 -16.38 -9.88 -4.08
C ASN A 71 -15.52 -9.64 -2.83
N GLU A 72 -15.22 -8.38 -2.52
CA GLU A 72 -14.46 -8.04 -1.33
C GLU A 72 -15.33 -8.08 -0.08
N SER A 73 -14.72 -8.46 1.03
CA SER A 73 -15.37 -8.36 2.33
C SER A 73 -15.63 -6.88 2.68
N PRO A 74 -16.62 -6.59 3.55
CA PRO A 74 -16.95 -5.21 3.93
C PRO A 74 -15.71 -4.44 4.39
N MET A 75 -15.58 -3.19 3.95
CA MET A 75 -14.37 -2.40 4.15
C MET A 75 -14.08 -2.18 5.63
N GLU A 76 -15.11 -2.06 6.46
CA GLU A 76 -15.02 -1.96 7.92
C GLU A 76 -14.36 -3.19 8.53
N ALA A 77 -14.73 -4.40 8.06
CA ALA A 77 -14.14 -5.65 8.51
C ALA A 77 -12.68 -5.80 8.06
N ILE A 78 -12.35 -5.31 6.85
CA ILE A 78 -10.98 -5.32 6.32
C ILE A 78 -10.09 -4.37 7.11
N VAL A 79 -10.54 -3.13 7.35
CA VAL A 79 -9.79 -2.13 8.11
C VAL A 79 -9.60 -2.61 9.56
N TYR A 80 -10.66 -3.13 10.19
CA TYR A 80 -10.58 -3.70 11.53
C TYR A 80 -9.57 -4.85 11.60
N ALA A 81 -9.61 -5.79 10.65
CA ALA A 81 -8.69 -6.93 10.61
C ALA A 81 -7.24 -6.53 10.31
N VAL A 82 -7.01 -5.50 9.50
CA VAL A 82 -5.69 -4.92 9.27
C VAL A 82 -5.20 -4.27 10.56
N VAL A 83 -5.97 -3.40 11.22
CA VAL A 83 -5.59 -2.77 12.49
C VAL A 83 -5.31 -3.80 13.59
N GLN A 84 -6.18 -4.80 13.76
CA GLN A 84 -5.97 -5.89 14.71
C GLN A 84 -4.73 -6.75 14.40
N MET A 85 -4.35 -6.88 13.14
CA MET A 85 -3.08 -7.51 12.75
C MET A 85 -1.89 -6.67 13.20
N LEU A 86 -1.97 -5.35 13.00
CA LEU A 86 -0.93 -4.40 13.36
C LEU A 86 -0.72 -4.32 14.88
N GLU A 87 -1.79 -4.44 15.66
CA GLU A 87 -1.75 -4.39 17.14
C GLU A 87 -1.27 -5.70 17.78
N ASN A 88 -1.60 -6.85 17.20
CA ASN A 88 -1.40 -8.16 17.85
C ASN A 88 -0.24 -9.01 17.30
N SER A 89 0.47 -8.57 16.26
CA SER A 89 1.49 -9.41 15.60
C SER A 89 2.90 -9.15 16.14
N CYS A 90 3.43 -10.13 16.85
CA CYS A 90 4.82 -10.20 17.29
C CYS A 90 5.77 -10.44 16.11
N GLY A 91 6.33 -9.36 15.55
CA GLY A 91 7.67 -9.31 14.95
C GLY A 91 7.98 -10.24 13.77
N SER A 92 7.01 -10.98 13.26
CA SER A 92 7.17 -11.94 12.17
C SER A 92 6.02 -11.74 11.18
N PHE A 93 6.35 -11.93 9.89
CA PHE A 93 5.48 -11.94 8.70
C PHE A 93 5.39 -10.62 7.92
N LEU A 94 5.94 -10.52 6.71
CA LEU A 94 5.79 -11.24 5.41
C LEU A 94 4.85 -10.45 4.47
N GLY A 95 5.36 -10.06 3.29
CA GLY A 95 4.75 -9.09 2.36
C GLY A 95 3.32 -9.36 1.90
N TYR A 96 2.72 -8.46 1.12
CA TYR A 96 1.26 -8.42 0.86
C TYR A 96 0.56 -9.75 0.57
N ARG A 97 1.18 -10.69 -0.16
CA ARG A 97 0.58 -12.02 -0.43
C ARG A 97 0.35 -12.85 0.83
N GLN A 98 1.21 -12.67 1.82
CA GLN A 98 1.10 -13.30 3.13
C GLN A 98 0.11 -12.57 4.02
N LEU A 99 0.05 -11.23 3.95
CA LEU A 99 -1.02 -10.43 4.57
C LEU A 99 -2.40 -10.83 4.03
N THR A 100 -2.56 -10.92 2.71
CA THR A 100 -3.79 -11.42 2.07
C THR A 100 -4.09 -12.87 2.47
N LYS A 101 -3.07 -13.74 2.53
CA LYS A 101 -3.25 -15.14 3.02
C LYS A 101 -3.67 -15.19 4.48
N TRP A 102 -3.17 -14.30 5.32
CA TRP A 102 -3.48 -14.26 6.74
C TRP A 102 -4.88 -13.72 6.98
N LEU A 103 -5.25 -12.60 6.34
CA LEU A 103 -6.62 -12.04 6.37
C LEU A 103 -7.64 -13.09 5.92
N ARG A 104 -7.30 -13.86 4.89
CA ARG A 104 -8.13 -14.96 4.38
C ARG A 104 -8.17 -16.19 5.28
N ARG A 105 -7.11 -16.48 6.07
CA ARG A 105 -7.07 -17.67 6.93
C ARG A 105 -7.64 -17.43 8.32
N LYS A 106 -7.40 -16.25 8.89
CA LYS A 106 -7.76 -15.91 10.27
C LYS A 106 -9.11 -15.20 10.36
N PHE A 107 -9.39 -14.30 9.42
CA PHE A 107 -10.65 -13.56 9.38
C PHE A 107 -11.57 -13.98 8.22
N GLN A 108 -11.14 -14.92 7.39
CA GLN A 108 -11.88 -15.39 6.21
C GLN A 108 -12.23 -14.28 5.20
N LEU A 109 -11.48 -13.18 5.23
CA LEU A 109 -11.74 -12.02 4.40
C LEU A 109 -11.17 -12.20 2.99
N ILE A 110 -11.93 -11.73 2.00
CA ILE A 110 -11.50 -11.63 0.62
C ILE A 110 -11.10 -10.17 0.39
N VAL A 111 -9.81 -9.94 0.17
CA VAL A 111 -9.23 -8.59 0.06
C VAL A 111 -8.38 -8.53 -1.20
N THR A 112 -8.56 -7.49 -2.01
CA THR A 112 -7.71 -7.30 -3.19
C THR A 112 -6.40 -6.61 -2.83
N ARG A 113 -5.43 -6.69 -3.76
CA ARG A 113 -4.17 -5.93 -3.67
C ARG A 113 -4.47 -4.45 -3.46
N ASP A 114 -5.39 -3.90 -4.23
CA ASP A 114 -5.67 -2.48 -4.25
C ASP A 114 -6.28 -1.99 -2.94
N THR A 115 -7.11 -2.79 -2.27
CA THR A 115 -7.66 -2.45 -0.96
C THR A 115 -6.61 -2.49 0.14
N ILE A 116 -5.66 -3.44 0.09
CA ILE A 116 -4.49 -3.42 0.97
C ILE A 116 -3.66 -2.15 0.72
N MET A 117 -3.42 -1.80 -0.54
CA MET A 117 -2.69 -0.57 -0.89
C MET A 117 -3.42 0.71 -0.43
N LYS A 118 -4.76 0.74 -0.50
CA LYS A 118 -5.57 1.84 0.06
C LYS A 118 -5.41 1.95 1.57
N CYS A 119 -5.39 0.83 2.29
CA CYS A 119 -5.13 0.83 3.72
C CYS A 119 -3.73 1.37 4.03
N ILE A 120 -2.73 1.02 3.20
CA ILE A 120 -1.36 1.54 3.36
C ILE A 120 -1.30 3.06 3.15
N ARG A 121 -2.09 3.64 2.23
CA ARG A 121 -2.19 5.11 2.06
C ARG A 121 -2.77 5.83 3.28
N ILE A 122 -3.69 5.19 3.99
CA ILE A 122 -4.21 5.70 5.26
C ILE A 122 -3.14 5.62 6.35
N ILE A 123 -2.29 4.58 6.28
CA ILE A 123 -1.22 4.34 7.27
C ILE A 123 -0.01 5.28 7.06
N ASP A 124 0.36 5.62 5.82
CA ASP A 124 1.46 6.58 5.53
C ASP A 124 1.13 7.51 4.34
N PRO A 125 0.60 8.72 4.59
CA PRO A 125 0.23 9.67 3.54
C PRO A 125 1.45 10.31 2.84
N GLU A 126 2.65 10.26 3.44
CA GLU A 126 3.82 10.94 2.89
C GLU A 126 4.47 10.13 1.77
N VAL A 127 4.43 8.79 1.87
CA VAL A 127 4.79 7.87 0.76
C VAL A 127 3.95 8.17 -0.48
N ALA A 128 2.67 8.52 -0.30
CA ALA A 128 1.78 8.87 -1.41
C ALA A 128 2.13 10.24 -2.02
N LYS A 129 2.50 11.25 -1.21
CA LYS A 129 2.91 12.56 -1.71
C LYS A 129 4.25 12.52 -2.44
N LEU A 130 5.23 11.80 -1.90
CA LEU A 130 6.57 11.68 -2.48
C LEU A 130 6.64 10.71 -3.65
N GLY A 131 5.63 9.84 -3.82
CA GLY A 131 5.60 8.84 -4.89
C GLY A 131 6.64 7.72 -4.70
N GLY A 132 7.07 7.49 -3.46
CA GLY A 132 8.15 6.55 -3.19
C GLY A 132 8.46 6.34 -1.71
N VAL A 133 9.34 5.37 -1.45
CA VAL A 133 9.83 5.02 -0.11
C VAL A 133 11.33 5.23 -0.01
N ALA A 134 11.84 5.28 1.23
CA ALA A 134 13.27 5.34 1.48
C ALA A 134 13.99 4.10 0.89
N ARG A 135 15.25 4.24 0.48
CA ARG A 135 16.07 3.09 0.06
C ARG A 135 16.23 2.06 1.17
N ARG A 136 16.38 2.53 2.42
CA ARG A 136 16.57 1.70 3.60
C ARG A 136 16.03 2.41 4.85
N ILE A 137 15.33 1.68 5.71
CA ILE A 137 14.85 2.18 7.00
C ILE A 137 15.53 1.40 8.12
N ARG A 138 15.82 2.07 9.23
CA ARG A 138 16.29 1.44 10.47
C ARG A 138 15.27 1.70 11.57
N SER A 139 14.97 0.68 12.36
CA SER A 139 14.25 0.83 13.62
C SER A 139 14.79 -0.10 14.69
N ASP A 140 14.35 0.07 15.95
CA ASP A 140 14.64 -0.89 17.01
C ASP A 140 13.75 -2.13 16.94
N ARG A 141 13.94 -3.01 17.93
CA ARG A 141 13.12 -4.20 18.16
C ARG A 141 11.86 -3.84 18.96
N GLY A 142 11.02 -2.99 18.40
CA GLY A 142 9.67 -2.70 18.91
C GLY A 142 8.59 -3.47 18.14
N THR A 143 7.51 -3.86 18.82
CA THR A 143 6.33 -4.48 18.20
C THR A 143 5.63 -3.50 17.25
N GLU A 144 5.53 -2.23 17.65
CA GLU A 144 4.97 -1.13 16.86
C GLU A 144 5.71 -0.93 15.53
N ASN A 145 7.04 -1.14 15.55
CA ASN A 145 7.92 -0.95 14.38
C ASN A 145 7.87 -2.10 13.37
N THR A 146 7.15 -3.18 13.70
CA THR A 146 6.93 -4.31 12.78
C THR A 146 6.14 -3.87 11.55
N VAL A 147 5.24 -2.91 11.71
CA VAL A 147 4.41 -2.36 10.62
C VAL A 147 5.26 -1.68 9.57
N ILE A 148 6.08 -0.71 9.99
CA ILE A 148 6.98 0.04 9.09
C ILE A 148 7.97 -0.90 8.41
N SER A 149 8.46 -1.91 9.13
CA SER A 149 9.31 -2.96 8.56
C SER A 149 8.64 -3.72 7.41
N ALA A 150 7.39 -4.16 7.62
CA ALA A 150 6.64 -4.90 6.62
C ALA A 150 6.33 -4.04 5.39
N LEU A 151 5.91 -2.78 5.59
CA LEU A 151 5.63 -1.84 4.51
C LEU A 151 6.88 -1.56 3.66
N GLN A 152 8.00 -1.27 4.32
CA GLN A 152 9.26 -0.97 3.65
C GLN A 152 9.73 -2.14 2.78
N GLN A 153 9.75 -3.36 3.33
CA GLN A 153 10.16 -4.55 2.57
C GLN A 153 9.20 -4.89 1.43
N PHE A 154 7.92 -4.58 1.62
CA PHE A 154 6.90 -4.80 0.60
C PHE A 154 7.06 -3.86 -0.59
N PHE A 155 7.18 -2.56 -0.36
CA PHE A 155 7.37 -1.58 -1.43
C PHE A 155 8.67 -1.84 -2.21
N ARG A 156 9.69 -2.37 -1.53
CA ARG A 156 11.02 -2.65 -2.11
C ARG A 156 11.16 -4.09 -2.63
N TRP A 157 10.08 -4.88 -2.70
CA TRP A 157 10.16 -6.32 -3.03
C TRP A 157 10.61 -6.60 -4.47
N GLN A 158 10.17 -5.77 -5.43
CA GLN A 158 10.48 -5.95 -6.85
C GLN A 158 11.75 -5.22 -7.29
N ASP A 159 12.36 -4.46 -6.39
CA ASP A 159 13.59 -3.73 -6.68
C ASP A 159 14.77 -4.70 -6.80
N ASN A 160 15.73 -4.34 -7.66
CA ASN A 160 16.91 -5.18 -7.94
C ASN A 160 18.21 -4.63 -7.35
N ASP A 161 18.15 -3.68 -6.40
CA ASP A 161 19.35 -3.20 -5.73
C ASP A 161 19.76 -4.08 -4.53
N GLU A 162 20.99 -3.85 -4.05
CA GLU A 162 21.59 -4.58 -2.92
C GLU A 162 20.72 -4.60 -1.66
N PHE A 163 19.93 -3.54 -1.43
CA PHE A 163 19.08 -3.37 -0.26
C PHE A 163 17.59 -3.59 -0.55
N SER A 164 17.25 -4.35 -1.59
CA SER A 164 15.87 -4.71 -1.91
C SER A 164 15.25 -5.68 -0.89
N SER A 165 13.92 -5.76 -0.89
CA SER A 165 13.14 -6.72 -0.12
C SER A 165 13.55 -6.73 1.37
N ALA A 166 13.87 -7.88 1.95
CA ALA A 166 14.24 -8.04 3.35
C ALA A 166 15.44 -7.17 3.80
N LYS A 167 16.35 -6.80 2.88
CA LYS A 167 17.54 -5.98 3.19
C LYS A 167 17.22 -4.48 3.28
N SER A 168 16.03 -4.08 2.85
CA SER A 168 15.55 -2.68 2.89
C SER A 168 15.22 -2.20 4.30
N PHE A 169 15.16 -3.10 5.28
CA PHE A 169 14.90 -2.76 6.67
C PHE A 169 16.00 -3.28 7.59
N ILE A 170 16.46 -2.46 8.51
CA ILE A 170 17.46 -2.79 9.52
C ILE A 170 16.80 -2.79 10.89
N GLN A 171 16.83 -3.93 11.56
CA GLN A 171 16.45 -4.00 12.96
C GLN A 171 17.70 -3.88 13.84
N GLY A 172 17.77 -2.80 14.61
CA GLY A 172 18.88 -2.48 15.50
C GLY A 172 18.56 -2.74 16.97
N LYS A 173 19.60 -2.72 17.82
CA LYS A 173 19.42 -2.61 19.27
C LYS A 173 18.90 -1.21 19.61
N SER A 174 18.00 -1.09 20.59
CA SER A 174 17.49 0.20 21.08
C SER A 174 18.62 1.12 21.57
N SER A 175 19.66 0.57 22.19
CA SER A 175 20.86 1.33 22.61
C SER A 175 21.61 2.01 21.46
N SER A 176 21.36 1.62 20.22
CA SER A 176 21.95 2.22 19.03
C SER A 176 21.05 3.26 18.35
N ASN A 177 19.85 3.54 18.87
CA ASN A 177 18.92 4.54 18.33
C ASN A 177 19.23 5.98 18.81
N GLN A 178 20.49 6.26 19.14
CA GLN A 178 20.92 7.53 19.74
C GLN A 178 20.50 8.78 18.95
N ARG A 179 20.53 8.73 17.62
CA ARG A 179 20.17 9.88 16.79
C ARG A 179 18.70 10.27 16.91
N ILE A 180 17.79 9.29 16.88
CA ILE A 180 16.36 9.56 16.97
C ILE A 180 15.97 9.92 18.41
N GLU A 181 16.59 9.30 19.41
CA GLU A 181 16.39 9.66 20.82
C GLU A 181 16.89 11.08 21.14
N ALA A 182 18.04 11.47 20.60
CA ALA A 182 18.54 12.83 20.73
C ALA A 182 17.57 13.84 20.09
N TRP A 183 16.96 13.49 18.95
CA TRP A 183 15.95 14.31 18.32
C TRP A 183 14.67 14.40 19.17
N TRP A 184 14.18 13.29 19.73
CA TRP A 184 13.03 13.30 20.65
C TRP A 184 13.29 14.18 21.88
N SER A 185 14.53 14.21 22.38
CA SER A 185 14.93 15.16 23.43
C SER A 185 14.76 16.60 22.96
N LYS A 186 15.23 16.95 21.75
CA LYS A 186 15.06 18.29 21.19
C LYS A 186 13.60 18.68 20.99
N LEU A 187 12.74 17.76 20.56
CA LEU A 187 11.30 18.01 20.46
C LEU A 187 10.69 18.31 21.83
N ARG A 188 11.08 17.53 22.87
CA ARG A 188 10.62 17.76 24.24
C ARG A 188 11.09 19.12 24.76
N ASP A 189 12.36 19.46 24.57
CA ASP A 189 12.93 20.75 24.97
C ASP A 189 12.29 21.92 24.21
N GLY A 190 11.86 21.70 22.97
CA GLY A 190 11.25 22.69 22.08
C GLY A 190 9.74 22.94 22.30
N GLY A 191 9.18 22.54 23.44
CA GLY A 191 7.78 22.79 23.79
C GLY A 191 6.93 21.52 23.91
N GLY A 192 7.34 20.41 23.30
CA GLY A 192 6.62 19.13 23.42
C GLY A 192 6.56 18.61 24.87
N GLY A 193 7.58 18.91 25.68
CA GLY A 193 7.62 18.54 27.09
C GLY A 193 6.52 19.20 27.93
N TRP A 194 6.11 20.42 27.57
CA TRP A 194 5.04 21.12 28.29
C TRP A 194 3.70 20.40 28.13
N TRP A 195 3.34 20.00 26.90
CA TRP A 195 2.11 19.24 26.64
C TRP A 195 2.09 17.89 27.35
N ILE A 196 3.23 17.19 27.35
CA ILE A 196 3.35 15.91 28.06
C ILE A 196 3.08 16.11 29.56
N ASN A 197 3.64 17.15 30.16
CA ASN A 197 3.43 17.43 31.58
C ASN A 197 2.00 17.87 31.86
N LEU A 198 1.40 18.71 31.02
CA LEU A 198 -0.01 19.10 31.16
C LEU A 198 -0.94 17.88 31.23
N PHE A 199 -0.81 16.93 30.29
CA PHE A 199 -1.68 15.75 30.29
C PHE A 199 -1.39 14.78 31.44
N LYS A 200 -0.13 14.69 31.88
CA LYS A 200 0.22 13.94 33.10
C LYS A 200 -0.41 14.59 34.34
N ASP A 201 -0.30 15.91 34.48
CA ASP A 201 -0.87 16.63 35.62
C ASP A 201 -2.41 16.49 35.66
N MET A 202 -3.08 16.50 34.50
CA MET A 202 -4.52 16.22 34.41
C MET A 202 -4.89 14.81 34.88
N ARG A 203 -4.06 13.81 34.57
CA ARG A 203 -4.24 12.43 35.04
C ARG A 203 -3.98 12.33 36.54
N ASP A 204 -2.85 12.87 37.00
CA ASP A 204 -2.38 12.76 38.38
C ASP A 204 -3.28 13.53 39.37
N SER A 205 -3.91 14.61 38.90
CA SER A 205 -4.94 15.34 39.67
C SER A 205 -6.33 14.68 39.66
N GLY A 206 -6.50 13.60 38.91
CA GLY A 206 -7.78 12.87 38.80
C GLY A 206 -8.84 13.58 37.95
N ILE A 207 -8.48 14.65 37.24
CA ILE A 207 -9.39 15.38 36.33
C ILE A 207 -9.63 14.56 35.05
N TYR A 208 -8.66 13.71 34.68
CA TYR A 208 -8.72 12.87 33.49
C TYR A 208 -8.53 11.39 33.83
N ASN A 209 -9.38 10.54 33.26
CA ASN A 209 -9.29 9.09 33.36
C ASN A 209 -9.01 8.48 31.98
N ASP A 210 -7.94 7.71 31.88
CA ASP A 210 -7.56 7.02 30.63
C ASP A 210 -8.62 6.01 30.17
N ASP A 211 -9.41 5.46 31.09
CA ASP A 211 -10.44 4.44 30.79
C ASP A 211 -11.77 5.06 30.29
N ASP A 212 -11.93 6.38 30.37
CA ASP A 212 -13.15 7.06 29.91
C ASP A 212 -13.03 7.41 28.42
N CYS A 213 -13.71 6.65 27.57
CA CYS A 213 -13.69 6.83 26.13
C CYS A 213 -14.20 8.22 25.69
N LEU A 214 -15.17 8.81 26.40
CA LEU A 214 -15.70 10.12 26.07
C LEU A 214 -14.70 11.21 26.45
N ALA A 215 -14.09 11.11 27.64
CA ALA A 215 -13.05 12.04 28.06
C ALA A 215 -11.85 12.02 27.09
N ASN A 216 -11.43 10.83 26.64
CA ASN A 216 -10.40 10.66 25.61
C ASN A 216 -10.76 11.40 24.31
N GLU A 217 -11.97 11.23 23.80
CA GLU A 217 -12.43 11.90 22.57
C GLU A 217 -12.59 13.41 22.74
N CYS A 218 -13.08 13.88 23.90
CA CYS A 218 -13.14 15.31 24.21
C CYS A 218 -11.73 15.93 24.27
N LEU A 219 -10.76 15.25 24.88
CA LEU A 219 -9.38 15.72 24.95
C LEU A 219 -8.78 15.82 23.54
N LYS A 220 -8.97 14.79 22.70
CA LYS A 220 -8.57 14.84 21.28
C LYS A 220 -9.27 15.99 20.56
N PHE A 221 -10.57 16.14 20.69
CA PHE A 221 -11.33 17.19 20.01
C PHE A 221 -10.81 18.59 20.36
N CYS A 222 -10.56 18.84 21.65
CA CYS A 222 -10.09 20.14 22.13
C CYS A 222 -8.63 20.44 21.77
N PHE A 223 -7.72 19.48 21.99
CA PHE A 223 -6.28 19.74 21.92
C PHE A 223 -5.64 19.31 20.61
N LEU A 224 -6.18 18.32 19.89
CA LEU A 224 -5.57 17.80 18.67
C LEU A 224 -5.40 18.86 17.56
N PRO A 225 -6.34 19.80 17.33
CA PRO A 225 -6.12 20.88 16.36
C PRO A 225 -4.94 21.78 16.71
N ILE A 226 -4.76 22.07 18.01
CA ILE A 226 -3.68 22.91 18.53
C ILE A 226 -2.35 22.17 18.40
N LEU A 227 -2.30 20.93 18.88
CA LEU A 227 -1.12 20.06 18.79
C LEU A 227 -0.68 19.87 17.33
N ARG A 228 -1.62 19.65 16.40
CA ARG A 228 -1.31 19.55 14.97
C ARG A 228 -0.65 20.83 14.45
N LYS A 229 -1.19 22.00 14.80
CA LYS A 229 -0.63 23.29 14.39
C LYS A 229 0.79 23.46 14.91
N GLU A 230 1.03 23.15 16.18
CA GLU A 230 2.38 23.25 16.76
C GLU A 230 3.36 22.26 16.14
N LEU A 231 2.94 21.01 15.92
CA LEU A 231 3.78 20.01 15.26
C LEU A 231 4.13 20.43 13.83
N HIS A 232 3.21 21.05 13.09
CA HIS A 232 3.51 21.61 11.78
C HIS A 232 4.55 22.74 11.84
N LEU A 233 4.47 23.62 12.83
CA LEU A 233 5.49 24.66 13.05
C LEU A 233 6.85 24.05 13.39
N VAL A 234 6.88 23.00 14.21
CA VAL A 234 8.12 22.27 14.51
C VAL A 234 8.71 21.68 13.23
N VAL A 235 7.89 21.07 12.37
CA VAL A 235 8.35 20.54 11.08
C VAL A 235 8.92 21.65 10.20
N GLU A 236 8.25 22.80 10.10
CA GLU A 236 8.72 23.94 9.30
C GLU A 236 10.07 24.49 9.82
N LEU A 237 10.16 24.73 11.12
CA LEU A 237 11.38 25.21 11.77
C LEU A 237 12.51 24.19 11.63
N TRP A 238 12.23 22.92 11.89
CA TRP A 238 13.23 21.86 11.79
C TRP A 238 13.68 21.64 10.35
N ASN A 239 12.80 21.76 9.36
CA ASN A 239 13.20 21.53 7.98
C ASN A 239 13.97 22.71 7.36
N THR A 240 13.87 23.90 7.96
CA THR A 240 14.53 25.13 7.49
C THR A 240 15.77 25.52 8.30
N HIS A 241 15.97 24.96 9.50
CA HIS A 241 17.16 25.23 10.31
C HIS A 241 18.45 24.74 9.62
N THR A 242 19.56 25.38 9.94
CA THR A 242 20.87 24.97 9.40
C THR A 242 21.54 23.99 10.36
N ILE A 243 21.82 22.79 9.88
CA ILE A 243 22.67 21.81 10.58
C ILE A 243 24.13 22.20 10.34
N ALA A 244 24.88 22.43 11.42
CA ALA A 244 26.31 22.71 11.33
C ALA A 244 27.09 21.44 10.91
N SER A 245 28.07 21.62 10.03
CA SER A 245 29.01 20.55 9.66
C SER A 245 29.87 20.15 10.87
N GLN A 246 30.07 18.85 11.09
CA GLN A 246 30.84 18.31 12.21
C GLN A 246 32.09 17.59 11.68
N LYS A 247 33.29 18.01 12.11
CA LYS A 247 34.56 17.43 11.63
C LYS A 247 34.77 15.94 11.97
N ARG A 248 34.12 15.42 13.01
CA ARG A 248 34.31 14.05 13.52
C ARG A 248 33.27 13.04 13.04
N HIS A 249 32.22 13.51 12.39
CA HIS A 249 31.15 12.66 11.87
C HIS A 249 31.02 12.91 10.38
N GLU A 250 30.76 11.86 9.60
CA GLU A 250 30.42 11.96 8.18
C GLU A 250 29.01 12.55 8.00
N VAL A 251 28.76 13.72 8.60
CA VAL A 251 27.47 14.42 8.59
C VAL A 251 27.64 15.68 7.76
N ILE A 252 26.94 15.71 6.63
CA ILE A 252 26.88 16.87 5.75
C ILE A 252 26.05 17.95 6.45
N GLY A 253 26.65 19.13 6.62
CA GLY A 253 25.95 20.32 7.14
C GLY A 253 25.11 20.98 6.05
N GLY A 254 23.98 21.58 6.43
CA GLY A 254 23.05 22.19 5.49
C GLY A 254 21.65 22.31 6.08
N LYS A 255 20.73 22.87 5.29
CA LYS A 255 19.31 22.90 5.66
C LYS A 255 18.65 21.59 5.26
N PRO A 256 17.89 20.90 6.14
CA PRO A 256 17.28 19.62 5.82
C PRO A 256 16.47 19.61 4.53
N ASN A 257 15.65 20.64 4.28
CA ASN A 257 14.91 20.74 3.01
C ASN A 257 15.84 20.79 1.79
N VAL A 258 16.94 21.53 1.86
CA VAL A 258 17.89 21.62 0.74
C VAL A 258 18.63 20.29 0.56
N LEU A 259 19.04 19.66 1.66
CA LEU A 259 19.68 18.33 1.63
C LEU A 259 18.75 17.26 1.04
N PHE A 260 17.44 17.36 1.27
CA PHE A 260 16.45 16.42 0.79
C PHE A 260 16.03 16.66 -0.66
N PHE A 261 15.72 17.92 -1.04
CA PHE A 261 15.19 18.26 -2.36
C PHE A 261 16.25 18.59 -3.41
N MET A 262 17.49 18.92 -2.99
CA MET A 262 18.59 19.32 -3.87
C MET A 262 19.90 18.60 -3.49
N PRO A 263 19.91 17.27 -3.45
CA PRO A 263 21.08 16.49 -3.04
C PRO A 263 22.32 16.72 -3.93
N GLU A 264 22.13 17.14 -5.17
CA GLU A 264 23.18 17.38 -6.16
C GLU A 264 24.12 18.53 -5.75
N LEU A 265 23.60 19.52 -5.00
CA LEU A 265 24.40 20.62 -4.44
C LEU A 265 25.48 20.13 -3.46
N TYR A 266 25.30 18.93 -2.92
CA TYR A 266 26.19 18.30 -1.95
C TYR A 266 26.97 17.12 -2.54
N ASN A 267 27.03 17.01 -3.88
CA ASN A 267 27.63 15.88 -4.60
C ASN A 267 27.00 14.52 -4.20
N THR A 268 25.71 14.54 -3.89
CA THR A 268 24.92 13.33 -3.60
C THR A 268 23.78 13.20 -4.60
N GLU A 269 23.04 12.09 -4.54
CA GLU A 269 21.89 11.83 -5.41
C GLU A 269 20.63 11.54 -4.60
N ASN A 270 19.47 11.64 -5.26
CA ASN A 270 18.22 11.25 -4.64
C ASN A 270 18.12 9.72 -4.55
N TYR A 271 18.05 9.19 -3.32
CA TYR A 271 17.92 7.77 -3.04
C TYR A 271 16.46 7.29 -2.91
N LEU A 272 15.48 8.13 -3.19
CA LEU A 272 14.06 7.74 -3.17
C LEU A 272 13.82 6.58 -4.15
N ARG A 273 12.99 5.63 -3.72
CA ARG A 273 12.63 4.46 -4.51
C ARG A 273 11.18 4.60 -4.89
N HIS A 274 10.97 4.86 -6.18
CA HIS A 274 9.66 5.08 -6.73
C HIS A 274 8.80 3.86 -6.52
N VAL A 275 7.60 4.11 -6.00
CA VAL A 275 6.55 3.13 -5.92
C VAL A 275 5.59 3.48 -7.04
N ASP A 276 5.31 2.52 -7.93
CA ASP A 276 4.30 2.71 -8.97
C ASP A 276 2.92 2.89 -8.29
N LEU A 277 2.46 4.14 -8.28
CA LEU A 277 1.16 4.55 -7.77
C LEU A 277 0.12 4.71 -8.90
N GLU A 278 0.51 4.61 -10.17
CA GLU A 278 -0.40 4.70 -11.33
C GLU A 278 -1.27 3.44 -11.46
N ASP A 279 -0.74 2.29 -11.03
CA ASP A 279 -1.51 1.06 -10.78
C ASP A 279 -2.54 1.21 -9.62
N VAL A 280 -2.55 2.37 -8.94
CA VAL A 280 -3.29 2.68 -7.70
C VAL A 280 -4.16 3.96 -7.84
N GLN A 281 -4.29 4.54 -9.03
CA GLN A 281 -4.89 5.88 -9.25
C GLN A 281 -6.32 5.92 -9.81
N ALA A 282 -7.11 4.84 -9.73
CA ALA A 282 -8.43 4.82 -10.37
C ALA A 282 -9.66 5.27 -9.54
N HIS A 283 -9.57 5.55 -8.23
CA HIS A 283 -10.81 5.67 -7.40
C HIS A 283 -10.83 6.75 -6.31
N VAL A 284 -9.91 7.71 -6.30
CA VAL A 284 -9.88 8.75 -5.25
C VAL A 284 -11.04 9.76 -5.36
N TYR A 285 -11.76 9.84 -6.48
CA TYR A 285 -12.86 10.80 -6.67
C TYR A 285 -14.25 10.34 -6.17
N ARG A 286 -14.36 9.27 -5.36
CA ARG A 286 -15.67 8.76 -4.88
C ARG A 286 -15.89 8.80 -3.37
N ILE A 287 -14.97 9.39 -2.59
CA ILE A 287 -15.14 9.53 -1.13
C ILE A 287 -14.78 10.95 -0.68
N LEU A 288 -15.44 11.92 -1.33
CA LEU A 288 -15.90 13.18 -0.75
C LEU A 288 -17.38 13.29 -1.10
#